data_AF-A0A817QPH4-F1
#
_entry.id   AF-A0A817QPH4-F1
#
_cell.length_a   1.000
_cell.length_b   1.000
_cell.length_c   1.000
_cell.angle_alpha   90.00
_cell.angle_beta   90.00
_cell.angle_gamma   90.00
#
_symmetry.space_group_name_H-M   'P 1'
#
loop_
_entity.id
_entity.type
_entity.pdbx_description
1 polymer ?
#
loop_
_entity_poly.entity_id
_entity_poly.type
_entity_poly.pdbx_seq_one_letter_code
_entity_poly.pdbx_strand_id
1 'polypeptide(L)'
;MGCTIYNPTIKRYYSYFYYPVMAGILPLTITLTTSILAYNNVRRIIRRQLPVIRRRLDRQMTAMTLARVLVLIICGVPFVCISLYQLNINNSENNYMELSIVGLLLSITTSIMHANFVVSFYVFLIVSPRFRRQAKYVLFKKCWRFIKSLCDRTPTNPQSNQVSPEIVERSLSPNELE
;
A
#
# COMPACT_ATOMS: atom_id res chain seq x y z
N MET A 1 6.67 -12.45 -26.13
CA MET A 1 7.34 -13.76 -26.24
C MET A 1 6.69 -14.67 -25.21
N GLY A 2 5.54 -15.26 -25.54
CA GLY A 2 4.74 -16.04 -24.59
C GLY A 2 4.23 -17.30 -25.26
N CYS A 3 4.37 -18.43 -24.56
CA CYS A 3 3.79 -19.70 -24.96
C CYS A 3 2.26 -19.52 -25.07
N THR A 4 1.74 -19.48 -26.28
CA THR A 4 0.30 -19.62 -26.52
C THR A 4 -0.06 -21.07 -26.17
N ILE A 5 -1.08 -21.25 -25.34
CA ILE A 5 -1.59 -22.57 -24.99
C ILE A 5 -2.08 -23.22 -26.28
N TYR A 6 -1.25 -24.09 -26.85
CA TYR A 6 -1.54 -24.74 -28.14
C TYR A 6 -2.64 -25.79 -28.02
N ASN A 7 -2.79 -26.37 -26.82
CA ASN A 7 -3.79 -27.42 -26.60
C ASN A 7 -5.20 -26.82 -26.44
N PRO A 8 -6.13 -27.11 -27.37
CA PRO A 8 -7.47 -26.52 -27.37
C PRO A 8 -8.31 -26.96 -26.15
N THR A 9 -8.04 -28.14 -25.59
CA THR A 9 -8.73 -28.66 -24.40
C THR A 9 -8.42 -27.81 -23.18
N ILE A 10 -7.14 -27.43 -23.00
CA ILE A 10 -6.69 -26.59 -21.89
C ILE A 10 -7.27 -25.18 -22.04
N LYS A 11 -7.24 -24.62 -23.25
CA LYS A 11 -7.86 -23.32 -23.57
C LYS A 11 -9.33 -23.26 -23.15
N ARG A 12 -10.10 -24.31 -23.44
CA ARG A 12 -11.52 -24.42 -23.07
C ARG A 12 -11.71 -24.51 -21.56
N TYR A 13 -10.88 -25.30 -20.86
CA TYR A 13 -10.93 -25.38 -19.39
C TYR A 13 -10.68 -24.01 -18.73
N TYR A 14 -9.67 -23.27 -19.19
CA TYR A 14 -9.38 -21.94 -18.62
C TYR A 14 -10.51 -20.94 -18.88
N SER A 15 -11.02 -20.89 -20.11
CA SER A 15 -12.06 -19.94 -20.53
C SER A 15 -13.39 -20.17 -19.79
N TYR A 16 -13.82 -21.43 -19.62
CA TYR A 16 -15.13 -21.75 -19.06
C TYR A 16 -15.14 -22.05 -17.56
N PHE A 17 -14.04 -22.55 -17.00
CA PHE A 17 -14.01 -22.97 -15.60
C PHE A 17 -13.11 -22.06 -14.77
N TYR A 18 -11.83 -21.95 -15.12
CA TYR A 18 -10.87 -21.27 -14.25
C TYR A 18 -11.16 -19.77 -14.07
N TYR A 19 -11.26 -19.01 -15.17
CA TYR A 19 -11.48 -17.57 -15.08
C TYR A 19 -12.83 -17.17 -14.46
N PRO A 20 -13.98 -17.70 -14.92
CA PRO A 20 -15.26 -17.29 -14.36
C PRO A 20 -15.54 -17.91 -12.98
N VAL A 21 -15.21 -19.18 -12.75
CA VAL A 21 -15.57 -19.88 -11.50
C VAL A 21 -14.55 -19.60 -10.40
N MET A 22 -13.27 -19.87 -10.65
CA MET A 22 -12.23 -19.73 -9.61
C MET A 22 -11.87 -18.27 -9.33
N ALA A 23 -11.73 -17.43 -10.36
CA ALA A 23 -11.34 -16.03 -10.18
C ALA A 23 -12.54 -15.07 -9.98
N GLY A 24 -13.74 -15.44 -10.42
CA GLY A 24 -14.95 -14.62 -10.30
C GLY A 24 -15.89 -15.09 -9.19
N ILE A 25 -16.64 -16.15 -9.46
CA ILE A 25 -17.80 -16.59 -8.64
C ILE A 25 -17.37 -17.01 -7.23
N LEU A 26 -16.29 -17.77 -7.10
CA LEU A 26 -15.83 -18.30 -5.82
C LEU A 26 -15.42 -17.17 -4.84
N PRO A 27 -14.53 -16.22 -5.19
CA PRO A 27 -14.19 -15.12 -4.30
C PRO A 27 -15.39 -14.20 -4.02
N LEU A 28 -16.28 -13.99 -5.01
CA LEU A 28 -17.51 -13.21 -4.81
C LEU A 28 -18.43 -13.87 -3.79
N THR A 29 -18.71 -15.17 -3.91
CA THR A 29 -19.62 -15.89 -3.02
C THR A 29 -19.06 -16.01 -1.61
N ILE A 30 -17.77 -16.34 -1.44
CA ILE A 30 -17.11 -16.35 -0.12
C ILE A 30 -17.21 -14.97 0.51
N THR A 31 -16.97 -13.91 -0.28
CA THR A 31 -16.97 -12.58 0.32
C THR A 31 -18.36 -12.07 0.63
N LEU A 32 -19.34 -12.38 -0.21
CA LEU A 32 -20.74 -12.03 0.02
C LEU A 32 -21.27 -12.73 1.28
N THR A 33 -21.04 -14.04 1.40
CA THR A 33 -21.48 -14.83 2.55
C THR A 33 -20.80 -14.36 3.84
N THR A 34 -19.49 -14.13 3.82
CA THR A 34 -18.77 -13.59 4.99
C THR A 34 -19.22 -12.18 5.36
N SER A 35 -19.52 -11.31 4.37
CA SER A 35 -20.05 -9.96 4.62
C SER A 35 -21.45 -10.00 5.24
N ILE A 36 -22.34 -10.86 4.73
CA ILE A 36 -23.69 -11.05 5.29
C ILE A 36 -23.61 -11.63 6.70
N LEU A 37 -22.77 -12.65 6.91
CA LEU A 37 -22.60 -13.27 8.22
C LEU A 37 -22.04 -12.26 9.23
N ALA A 38 -21.08 -11.43 8.82
CA ALA A 38 -20.54 -10.40 9.67
C ALA A 38 -21.57 -9.31 10.00
N TYR A 39 -22.39 -8.89 9.02
CA TYR A 39 -23.50 -7.97 9.26
C TYR A 39 -24.53 -8.53 10.24
N ASN A 40 -24.92 -9.80 10.07
CA ASN A 40 -25.88 -10.47 10.95
C ASN A 40 -25.32 -10.64 12.36
N ASN A 41 -24.05 -10.99 12.51
CA ASN A 41 -23.38 -11.08 13.80
C ASN A 41 -23.33 -9.72 14.51
N VAL A 42 -22.99 -8.64 13.80
CA VAL A 42 -23.05 -7.29 14.35
C VAL A 42 -24.48 -6.95 14.78
N ARG A 43 -25.49 -7.20 13.94
CA ARG A 43 -26.91 -6.92 14.28
C ARG A 43 -27.40 -7.73 15.49
N ARG A 44 -26.95 -8.97 15.66
CA ARG A 44 -27.28 -9.84 16.80
C ARG A 44 -26.61 -9.35 18.09
N ILE A 45 -25.34 -8.94 18.01
CA ILE A 45 -24.56 -8.37 19.12
C ILE A 45 -25.20 -7.07 19.65
N ILE A 46 -25.77 -6.25 18.78
CA ILE A 46 -26.46 -4.99 19.14
C ILE A 46 -27.61 -5.23 20.13
N ARG A 47 -28.30 -6.37 20.03
CA ARG A 47 -29.43 -6.69 20.92
C ARG A 47 -28.99 -7.19 22.31
N ARG A 48 -27.73 -7.58 22.51
CA ARG A 48 -27.24 -8.21 23.75
C ARG A 48 -26.43 -7.28 24.68
N GLN A 49 -26.49 -5.95 24.50
CA GLN A 49 -25.76 -4.96 25.32
C GLN A 49 -24.28 -5.32 25.61
N LEU A 50 -23.52 -5.68 24.57
CA LEU A 50 -22.08 -5.86 24.69
C LEU A 50 -21.36 -4.49 24.77
N PRO A 51 -20.20 -4.41 25.46
CA PRO A 51 -19.49 -3.15 25.72
C PRO A 51 -19.16 -2.40 24.43
N VAL A 52 -19.45 -1.08 24.43
CA VAL A 52 -19.42 -0.16 23.28
C VAL A 52 -18.09 -0.19 22.50
N ILE A 53 -16.98 -0.50 23.16
CA ILE A 53 -15.63 -0.52 22.57
C ILE A 53 -15.45 -1.67 21.57
N ARG A 54 -15.94 -2.88 21.87
CA ARG A 54 -15.82 -4.05 20.97
C ARG A 54 -16.65 -3.86 19.70
N ARG A 55 -17.86 -3.30 19.83
CA ARG A 55 -18.78 -3.02 18.70
C ARG A 55 -18.18 -2.12 17.63
N ARG A 56 -17.37 -1.12 18.02
CA ARG A 56 -16.73 -0.21 17.05
C ARG A 56 -15.62 -0.91 16.26
N LEU A 57 -14.90 -1.85 16.88
CA LEU A 57 -13.84 -2.61 16.22
C LEU A 57 -14.44 -3.51 15.13
N ASP A 58 -15.48 -4.28 15.46
CA ASP A 58 -16.09 -5.22 14.51
C ASP A 58 -16.73 -4.49 13.33
N ARG A 59 -17.51 -3.43 13.60
CA ARG A 59 -18.14 -2.62 12.53
C ARG A 59 -17.10 -2.01 11.58
N GLN A 60 -15.95 -1.63 12.12
CA GLN A 60 -14.87 -1.05 11.35
C GLN A 60 -14.17 -2.10 10.47
N MET A 61 -13.92 -3.30 11.00
CA MET A 61 -13.36 -4.40 10.20
C MET A 61 -14.34 -4.83 9.09
N THR A 62 -15.64 -4.90 9.36
CA THR A 62 -16.62 -5.26 8.32
C THR A 62 -16.73 -4.20 7.23
N ALA A 63 -16.74 -2.91 7.59
CA ALA A 63 -16.80 -1.82 6.61
C ALA A 63 -15.54 -1.79 5.72
N MET A 64 -14.39 -2.09 6.32
CA MET A 64 -13.11 -2.23 5.63
C MET A 64 -13.10 -3.40 4.63
N THR A 65 -13.57 -4.58 5.04
CA THR A 65 -13.67 -5.73 4.15
C THR A 65 -14.60 -5.45 2.97
N LEU A 66 -15.75 -4.82 3.23
CA LEU A 66 -16.71 -4.47 2.18
C LEU A 66 -16.11 -3.47 1.18
N ALA A 67 -15.41 -2.44 1.66
CA ALA A 67 -14.72 -1.49 0.77
C ALA A 67 -13.65 -2.17 -0.09
N ARG A 68 -12.84 -3.06 0.51
CA ARG A 68 -11.81 -3.82 -0.22
C ARG A 68 -12.42 -4.67 -1.35
N VAL A 69 -13.60 -5.22 -1.11
CA VAL A 69 -14.28 -6.10 -2.05
C VAL A 69 -14.87 -5.31 -3.20
N LEU A 70 -15.45 -4.15 -2.94
CA LEU A 70 -15.90 -3.25 -3.99
C LEU A 70 -14.75 -2.86 -4.93
N VAL A 71 -13.58 -2.51 -4.37
CA VAL A 71 -12.39 -2.19 -5.17
C VAL A 71 -11.92 -3.42 -5.96
N LEU A 72 -11.90 -4.61 -5.35
CA LEU A 72 -11.54 -5.85 -6.02
C LEU A 72 -12.48 -6.15 -7.20
N ILE A 73 -13.79 -5.90 -7.07
CA ILE A 73 -14.76 -6.09 -8.14
C ILE A 73 -14.49 -5.10 -9.28
N ILE A 74 -14.37 -3.81 -8.96
CA ILE A 74 -14.16 -2.75 -9.96
C ILE A 74 -12.87 -2.96 -10.74
N CYS A 75 -11.78 -3.37 -10.08
CA CYS A 75 -10.49 -3.60 -10.73
C CYS A 75 -10.35 -5.01 -11.32
N GLY A 76 -10.97 -6.02 -10.71
CA GLY A 76 -10.82 -7.43 -11.10
C GLY A 76 -11.70 -7.84 -12.28
N VAL A 77 -12.93 -7.32 -12.37
CA VAL A 77 -13.83 -7.59 -13.49
C VAL A 77 -13.21 -7.24 -14.85
N PRO A 78 -12.67 -6.02 -15.09
CA PRO A 78 -12.08 -5.69 -16.39
C PRO A 78 -10.89 -6.60 -16.73
N PHE A 79 -10.10 -7.00 -15.73
CA PHE A 79 -8.98 -7.93 -15.92
C PHE A 79 -9.44 -9.30 -16.40
N VAL A 80 -10.45 -9.86 -15.76
CA VAL A 80 -11.02 -11.17 -16.13
C VAL A 80 -11.66 -11.08 -17.52
N CYS A 81 -12.42 -10.02 -17.82
CA CYS A 81 -13.04 -9.82 -19.14
C CYS A 81 -12.02 -9.76 -20.28
N ILE A 82 -10.94 -8.97 -20.13
CA ILE A 82 -9.90 -8.85 -21.16
C ILE A 82 -9.09 -10.14 -21.30
N SER A 83 -8.82 -10.84 -20.19
CA SER A 83 -8.14 -12.14 -20.22
C SER A 83 -8.97 -13.21 -20.96
N LEU A 84 -10.29 -13.22 -20.73
CA LEU A 84 -11.22 -14.08 -21.46
C LEU A 84 -11.29 -13.70 -22.94
N TYR A 85 -11.29 -12.41 -23.26
CA TYR A 85 -11.27 -11.94 -24.65
C TYR A 85 -10.00 -12.42 -25.37
N GLN A 86 -8.84 -12.26 -24.75
CA GLN A 86 -7.55 -12.72 -25.29
C GLN A 86 -7.53 -14.25 -25.48
N LEU A 87 -8.14 -15.00 -24.56
CA LEU A 87 -8.26 -16.45 -24.71
C LEU A 87 -9.16 -16.80 -25.89
N ASN A 88 -10.28 -16.12 -26.11
CA ASN A 88 -11.23 -16.52 -27.17
C ASN A 88 -10.88 -15.97 -28.55
N ILE A 89 -9.92 -15.05 -28.67
CA ILE A 89 -9.45 -14.59 -29.98
C ILE A 89 -8.85 -15.81 -30.72
N ASN A 90 -9.43 -16.13 -31.88
CA ASN A 90 -8.85 -17.09 -32.78
C ASN A 90 -7.78 -16.37 -33.56
N ASN A 91 -6.57 -16.92 -33.56
CA ASN A 91 -5.44 -16.41 -34.34
C ASN A 91 -5.70 -16.70 -35.83
N SER A 92 -6.71 -16.05 -36.41
CA SER A 92 -6.82 -15.93 -37.85
C SER A 92 -5.68 -15.01 -38.27
N GLU A 93 -4.77 -15.52 -39.09
CA GLU A 93 -3.37 -15.06 -39.27
C GLU A 93 -3.17 -13.60 -39.73
N ASN A 94 -4.21 -12.77 -39.88
CA ASN A 94 -4.11 -11.45 -40.52
C ASN A 94 -4.58 -10.24 -39.72
N ASN A 95 -5.09 -10.39 -38.48
CA ASN A 95 -5.59 -9.24 -37.69
C ASN A 95 -4.57 -8.73 -36.65
N TYR A 96 -3.43 -8.24 -37.12
CA TYR A 96 -2.37 -7.65 -36.27
C TYR A 96 -2.86 -6.43 -35.45
N MET A 97 -3.84 -5.69 -35.97
CA MET A 97 -4.42 -4.52 -35.31
C MET A 97 -5.20 -4.90 -34.05
N GLU A 98 -6.02 -5.96 -34.11
CA GLU A 98 -6.80 -6.44 -32.96
C GLU A 98 -5.89 -6.98 -31.86
N LEU A 99 -4.86 -7.73 -32.23
CA LEU A 99 -3.88 -8.27 -31.27
C LEU A 99 -3.15 -7.14 -30.53
N SER A 100 -2.81 -6.06 -31.23
CA SER A 100 -2.13 -4.90 -30.65
C SER A 100 -3.01 -4.14 -29.66
N ILE A 101 -4.30 -3.97 -29.98
CA ILE A 101 -5.28 -3.34 -29.07
C ILE A 101 -5.45 -4.19 -27.80
N VAL A 102 -5.58 -5.51 -27.94
CA VAL A 102 -5.71 -6.42 -26.79
C VAL A 102 -4.46 -6.40 -25.92
N GLY A 103 -3.27 -6.37 -26.51
CA GLY A 103 -2.01 -6.28 -25.76
C GLY A 103 -1.90 -4.99 -24.94
N LEU A 104 -2.37 -3.86 -25.49
CA LEU A 104 -2.41 -2.58 -24.80
C LEU A 104 -3.43 -2.62 -23.65
N LEU A 105 -4.65 -3.10 -23.91
CA LEU A 105 -5.68 -3.27 -22.89
C LEU A 105 -5.21 -4.17 -21.74
N LEU A 106 -4.51 -5.27 -22.05
CA LEU A 106 -3.95 -6.16 -21.04
C LEU A 106 -2.92 -5.42 -20.17
N SER A 107 -2.02 -4.64 -20.77
CA SER A 107 -0.99 -3.86 -20.05
C SER A 107 -1.58 -2.78 -19.15
N ILE A 108 -2.63 -2.09 -19.61
CA ILE A 108 -3.37 -1.13 -18.78
C ILE A 108 -4.01 -1.87 -17.60
N THR A 109 -4.68 -2.98 -17.86
CA THR A 109 -5.47 -3.66 -16.85
C THR A 109 -4.62 -4.36 -15.81
N THR A 110 -3.46 -4.92 -16.20
CA THR A 110 -2.47 -5.44 -15.24
C THR A 110 -1.89 -4.33 -14.38
N SER A 111 -1.64 -3.14 -14.95
CA SER A 111 -1.20 -1.97 -14.18
C SER A 111 -2.24 -1.54 -13.15
N ILE A 112 -3.52 -1.52 -13.53
CA ILE A 112 -4.65 -1.24 -12.61
C ILE A 112 -4.74 -2.31 -11.52
N MET A 113 -4.54 -3.59 -11.87
CA MET A 113 -4.54 -4.71 -10.92
C MET A 113 -3.42 -4.57 -9.89
N HIS A 114 -2.22 -4.16 -10.30
CA HIS A 114 -1.12 -3.87 -9.38
C HIS A 114 -1.40 -2.63 -8.53
N ALA A 115 -2.03 -1.60 -9.10
CA ALA A 115 -2.45 -0.43 -8.36
C ALA A 115 -3.49 -0.77 -7.26
N ASN A 116 -4.36 -1.77 -7.46
CA ASN A 116 -5.31 -2.24 -6.45
C ASN A 116 -4.62 -2.68 -5.14
N PHE A 117 -3.43 -3.26 -5.22
CA PHE A 117 -2.65 -3.63 -4.03
C PHE A 117 -2.31 -2.39 -3.18
N VAL A 118 -1.97 -1.29 -3.84
CA VAL A 118 -1.67 -0.01 -3.21
C VAL A 118 -2.95 0.69 -2.72
N VAL A 119 -4.04 0.64 -3.49
CA VAL A 119 -5.35 1.20 -3.11
C VAL A 119 -5.85 0.55 -1.83
N SER A 120 -5.63 -0.75 -1.64
CA SER A 120 -5.95 -1.43 -0.38
C SER A 120 -5.35 -0.67 0.80
N PHE A 121 -4.04 -0.36 0.78
CA PHE A 121 -3.37 0.41 1.83
C PHE A 121 -3.98 1.80 2.05
N TYR A 122 -4.33 2.52 0.98
CA TYR A 122 -4.99 3.83 1.10
C TYR A 122 -6.39 3.74 1.69
N VAL A 123 -7.16 2.71 1.32
CA VAL A 123 -8.47 2.41 1.93
C VAL A 123 -8.29 2.13 3.43
N PHE A 124 -7.24 1.40 3.84
CA PHE A 124 -6.91 1.21 5.26
C PHE A 124 -6.67 2.56 5.98
N LEU A 125 -5.94 3.49 5.37
CA LEU A 125 -5.67 4.82 5.94
C LEU A 125 -6.92 5.71 6.03
N ILE A 126 -7.79 5.67 5.03
CA ILE A 126 -8.99 6.51 4.96
C ILE A 126 -10.08 5.97 5.89
N VAL A 127 -10.39 4.67 5.81
CA VAL A 127 -11.50 4.07 6.56
C VAL A 127 -11.20 3.95 8.06
N SER A 128 -9.92 3.82 8.45
CA SER A 128 -9.54 3.61 9.85
C SER A 128 -9.00 4.88 10.54
N PRO A 129 -9.83 5.63 11.29
CA PRO A 129 -9.35 6.78 12.06
C PRO A 129 -8.37 6.39 13.18
N ARG A 130 -8.46 5.16 13.70
CA ARG A 130 -7.50 4.63 14.69
C ARG A 130 -6.13 4.37 14.06
N PHE A 131 -6.12 3.72 12.89
CA PHE A 131 -4.89 3.48 12.15
C PHE A 131 -4.25 4.80 11.73
N ARG A 132 -5.04 5.80 11.35
CA ARG A 132 -4.52 7.14 11.02
C ARG A 132 -3.80 7.80 12.20
N ARG A 133 -4.33 7.67 13.43
CA ARG A 133 -3.66 8.20 14.64
C ARG A 133 -2.39 7.42 14.98
N GLN A 134 -2.44 6.10 14.91
CA GLN A 134 -1.27 5.25 15.15
C GLN A 134 -0.18 5.45 14.10
N ALA A 135 -0.55 5.53 12.82
CA ALA A 135 0.36 5.80 11.71
C ALA A 135 1.00 7.18 11.85
N LYS A 136 0.22 8.22 12.19
CA LYS A 136 0.77 9.55 12.51
C LYS A 136 1.77 9.48 13.66
N TYR A 137 1.45 8.79 14.75
CA TYR A 137 2.36 8.65 15.89
C TYR A 137 3.65 7.90 15.52
N VAL A 138 3.55 6.80 14.78
CA VAL A 138 4.71 6.01 14.35
C VAL A 138 5.57 6.77 13.34
N LEU A 139 4.95 7.43 12.35
CA LEU A 139 5.65 8.27 11.38
C LEU A 139 6.33 9.45 12.05
N PHE A 140 5.63 10.17 12.93
CA PHE A 140 6.19 11.28 13.69
C PHE A 140 7.35 10.82 14.57
N LYS A 141 7.21 9.68 15.26
CA LYS A 141 8.29 9.10 16.09
C LYS A 141 9.49 8.60 15.28
N LYS A 142 9.28 8.02 14.10
CA LYS A 142 10.37 7.63 13.19
C LYS A 142 11.06 8.86 12.59
N CYS A 143 10.29 9.84 12.15
CA CYS A 143 10.81 11.10 11.61
C CYS A 143 11.62 11.86 12.67
N TRP A 144 11.11 11.94 13.91
CA TRP A 144 11.83 12.54 15.03
C TRP A 144 13.15 11.84 15.34
N ARG A 145 13.17 10.50 15.34
CA ARG A 145 14.41 9.73 15.52
C ARG A 145 15.40 9.95 14.38
N PHE A 146 14.91 10.08 13.15
CA PHE A 146 15.77 10.35 11.99
C PHE A 146 16.37 11.77 12.06
N ILE A 147 15.57 12.78 12.40
CA ILE A 147 16.05 14.16 12.59
C ILE A 147 17.06 14.23 13.73
N LYS A 148 16.78 13.56 14.87
CA LYS A 148 17.74 13.50 15.99
C LYS A 148 19.06 12.84 15.57
N SER A 149 19.00 11.75 14.80
CA SER A 149 20.18 11.08 14.24
C SER A 149 20.98 11.96 13.27
N LEU A 150 20.35 12.92 12.61
CA LEU A 150 21.05 13.87 11.74
C LEU A 150 21.70 15.00 12.56
N CYS A 151 21.05 15.45 13.63
CA CYS A 151 21.58 16.49 14.53
C CYS A 151 22.80 15.98 15.33
N ASP A 152 22.78 14.73 15.77
CA ASP A 152 23.91 14.12 16.50
C ASP A 152 25.14 13.84 15.60
N ARG A 153 24.99 13.93 14.27
CA ARG A 153 26.11 13.76 13.31
C ARG A 153 26.82 15.05 12.94
N THR A 154 26.40 16.20 13.44
CA THR A 154 27.14 17.45 13.22
C THR A 154 28.42 17.40 14.05
N PRO A 155 29.63 17.30 13.45
CA PRO A 155 30.85 17.34 14.21
C PRO A 155 30.99 18.77 14.76
N THR A 156 30.81 18.93 16.06
CA THR A 156 31.30 20.10 16.79
C THR A 156 32.81 20.11 16.61
N ASN A 157 33.31 20.90 15.66
CA ASN A 157 34.72 21.18 15.50
C ASN A 157 35.18 21.94 16.76
N PRO A 158 35.97 21.34 17.67
CA PRO A 158 36.50 22.03 18.82
C PRO A 158 37.79 22.73 18.38
N GLN A 159 37.67 23.76 17.54
CA GLN A 159 38.76 24.69 17.28
C GLN A 159 38.24 26.12 17.48
N SER A 160 37.94 26.45 18.72
CA SER A 160 37.97 27.82 19.20
C SER A 160 38.62 27.83 20.58
N ASN A 161 39.70 28.61 20.70
CA ASN A 161 40.36 29.06 21.93
C ASN A 161 41.57 28.25 22.41
N GLN A 162 42.67 28.35 21.67
CA GLN A 162 43.97 28.65 22.29
C GLN A 162 44.34 30.10 21.95
N VAL A 163 43.96 31.04 22.82
CA VAL A 163 44.57 32.37 22.88
C VAL A 163 45.59 32.29 24.01
N SER A 164 46.87 32.21 23.65
CA SER A 164 48.00 32.38 24.58
C SER A 164 48.13 33.86 24.95
N PRO A 165 48.06 34.25 26.23
CA PRO A 165 48.52 35.55 26.67
C PRO A 165 49.95 35.38 27.17
N GLU A 166 50.92 35.50 26.27
CA GLU A 166 52.32 35.63 26.69
C GLU A 166 52.98 36.72 25.88
N ILE A 167 53.62 37.63 26.62
CA ILE A 167 54.59 38.64 26.16
C ILE A 167 53.95 39.92 25.60
N VAL A 168 53.85 40.95 26.45
CA VAL A 168 54.33 42.34 26.22
C VAL A 168 53.97 43.13 27.49
N GLU A 169 54.93 43.24 28.41
CA GLU A 169 55.18 44.41 29.26
C GLU A 169 56.34 44.09 30.23
N ARG A 170 57.56 44.19 29.71
CA ARG A 170 58.76 44.37 30.53
C ARG A 170 59.68 45.33 29.80
N SER A 171 59.48 46.61 30.07
CA SER A 171 60.48 47.64 29.79
C SER A 171 60.43 48.68 30.90
N LEU A 172 61.48 48.63 31.74
CA LEU A 172 62.28 49.75 32.24
C LEU A 172 61.52 50.97 32.80
N SER A 173 61.70 51.41 34.05
CA SER A 173 62.96 51.76 34.71
C SER A 173 62.67 52.23 36.15
N PRO A 174 63.40 51.80 37.19
CA PRO A 174 63.49 52.53 38.44
C PRO A 174 64.81 53.32 38.52
N ASN A 175 64.67 54.61 38.76
CA ASN A 175 65.73 55.56 39.06
C ASN A 175 66.63 55.08 40.22
N GLU A 176 67.92 54.98 39.97
CA GLU A 176 68.95 55.21 40.98
C GLU A 176 69.24 56.72 41.00
N LEU A 177 69.00 57.38 42.13
CA LEU A 177 69.70 58.60 42.51
C LEU A 177 69.80 58.64 44.03
N GLU A 178 71.05 58.45 44.49
CA GLU A 178 71.62 59.17 45.63
C GLU A 178 71.59 60.68 45.41
#